data_AF-E0U163-F1
#
_entry.id   AF-E0U163-F1
#
_cell.length_a   1.000
_cell.length_b   1.000
_cell.length_c   1.000
_cell.angle_alpha   90.00
_cell.angle_beta   90.00
_cell.angle_gamma   90.00
#
_symmetry.space_group_name_H-M   'P 1'
#
loop_
_entity.id
_entity.type
_entity.pdbx_description
1 polymer ?
#
loop_
_entity_poly.entity_id
_entity_poly.type
_entity_poly.pdbx_seq_one_letter_code
_entity_poly.pdbx_strand_id
1 'polypeptide(L)'
;MTQAKEVLASYEQYLRSLGQLSSSDMKEALRINPVYFDFCTESQGVLPWEDSGKYVPLLFNVWEDIKESLLPVFQTRKSRCDQNDMLKGIVCLLASLHWTAGERVKSLDWAELTEKPFPAKPINWAERVEFILLKPTQYHCFIQLDELFAEMKKHFYKYHAMNR
;
A
#
# COMPACT_ATOMS: atom_id res chain seq x y z
N MET A 1 -19.37 0.47 12.95
CA MET A 1 -17.99 0.64 12.45
C MET A 1 -18.10 1.15 11.02
N THR A 2 -17.14 1.95 10.52
CA THR A 2 -17.19 2.44 9.14
C THR A 2 -16.87 1.30 8.17
N GLN A 3 -17.46 1.30 6.97
CA GLN A 3 -17.23 0.27 5.95
C GLN A 3 -15.74 0.11 5.60
N ALA A 4 -14.99 1.21 5.55
CA ALA A 4 -13.54 1.21 5.33
C ALA A 4 -12.78 0.39 6.37
N LYS A 5 -13.16 0.51 7.65
CA LYS A 5 -12.55 -0.24 8.76
C LYS A 5 -12.76 -1.74 8.61
N GLU A 6 -13.97 -2.17 8.23
CA GLU A 6 -14.30 -3.59 8.07
C GLU A 6 -13.57 -4.22 6.88
N VAL A 7 -13.48 -3.49 5.76
CA VAL A 7 -12.79 -3.97 4.55
C VAL A 7 -11.29 -4.16 4.81
N LEU A 8 -10.62 -3.17 5.40
CA LEU A 8 -9.19 -3.29 5.71
C LEU A 8 -8.91 -4.33 6.79
N ALA A 9 -9.72 -4.42 7.84
CA ALA A 9 -9.55 -5.44 8.88
C ALA A 9 -9.68 -6.87 8.30
N SER A 10 -10.65 -7.10 7.42
CA SER A 10 -10.81 -8.38 6.73
C SER A 10 -9.61 -8.70 5.83
N TYR A 11 -9.10 -7.68 5.12
CA TYR A 11 -7.93 -7.85 4.25
C TYR A 11 -6.64 -8.08 5.05
N GLU A 12 -6.48 -7.45 6.21
CA GLU A 12 -5.38 -7.71 7.13
C GLU A 12 -5.37 -9.18 7.59
N GLN A 13 -6.52 -9.71 8.00
CA GLN A 13 -6.65 -11.13 8.38
C GLN A 13 -6.24 -12.04 7.23
N TYR A 14 -6.68 -11.73 6.01
CA TYR A 14 -6.24 -12.43 4.81
C TYR A 14 -4.71 -12.39 4.64
N LEU A 15 -4.09 -11.21 4.68
CA LEU A 15 -2.63 -11.05 4.53
C LEU A 15 -1.85 -11.81 5.61
N ARG A 16 -2.33 -11.80 6.86
CA ARG A 16 -1.73 -12.57 7.96
C ARG A 16 -1.86 -14.08 7.78
N SER A 17 -2.91 -14.55 7.09
CA SER A 17 -3.11 -15.97 6.81
C SER A 17 -2.26 -16.54 5.67
N LEU A 18 -1.61 -15.68 4.87
CA LEU A 18 -0.77 -16.10 3.74
C LEU A 18 0.52 -16.85 4.17
N GLY A 19 0.85 -16.84 5.46
CA GLY A 19 1.97 -17.60 6.03
C GLY A 19 3.34 -17.12 5.54
N GLN A 20 4.36 -17.98 5.70
CA GLN A 20 5.71 -17.71 5.19
C GLN A 20 5.73 -17.81 3.66
N LEU A 21 6.29 -16.79 3.02
CA LEU A 21 6.49 -16.79 1.57
C LEU A 21 7.86 -17.42 1.25
N SER A 22 7.89 -18.34 0.29
CA SER A 22 9.11 -19.06 -0.13
C SER A 22 10.01 -18.25 -1.07
N SER A 23 9.64 -17.01 -1.40
CA SER A 23 10.41 -16.17 -2.31
C SER A 23 11.65 -15.59 -1.63
N SER A 24 12.83 -15.86 -2.20
CA SER A 24 14.07 -15.15 -1.86
C SER A 24 14.11 -13.73 -2.43
N ASP A 25 13.23 -13.42 -3.39
CA ASP A 25 13.07 -12.07 -3.96
C ASP A 25 12.05 -11.28 -3.14
N MET A 26 12.53 -10.19 -2.54
CA MET A 26 11.72 -9.25 -1.77
C MET A 26 10.62 -8.59 -2.61
N LYS A 27 10.87 -8.21 -3.87
CA LYS A 27 9.84 -7.58 -4.71
C LYS A 27 8.69 -8.55 -4.93
N GLU A 28 8.98 -9.82 -5.16
CA GLU A 28 7.97 -10.87 -5.35
C GLU A 28 7.19 -11.13 -4.05
N ALA A 29 7.88 -11.14 -2.89
CA ALA A 29 7.19 -11.23 -1.60
C ALA A 29 6.22 -10.06 -1.39
N LEU A 30 6.63 -8.83 -1.72
CA LEU A 30 5.79 -7.63 -1.63
C LEU A 30 4.64 -7.63 -2.65
N ARG A 31 4.82 -8.25 -3.83
CA ARG A 31 3.76 -8.43 -4.83
C ARG A 31 2.62 -9.32 -4.33
N ILE A 32 2.95 -10.28 -3.47
CA ILE A 32 1.98 -11.18 -2.82
C ILE A 32 1.37 -10.52 -1.58
N ASN A 33 2.22 -10.03 -0.68
CA ASN A 33 1.83 -9.37 0.56
C ASN A 33 2.70 -8.12 0.81
N PRO A 34 2.19 -6.91 0.56
CA PRO A 34 2.97 -5.67 0.69
C PRO A 34 3.46 -5.35 2.11
N VAL A 35 2.88 -5.99 3.13
CA VAL A 35 3.25 -5.85 4.54
C VAL A 35 3.80 -7.15 5.12
N TYR A 36 4.33 -8.03 4.25
CA TYR A 36 4.92 -9.30 4.65
C TYR A 36 5.98 -9.12 5.74
N PHE A 37 6.94 -8.21 5.52
CA PHE A 37 8.04 -7.97 6.44
C PHE A 37 7.59 -7.25 7.72
N ASP A 38 6.49 -6.51 7.68
CA ASP A 38 5.94 -5.81 8.84
C ASP A 38 5.29 -6.78 9.83
N PHE A 39 4.61 -7.81 9.29
CA PHE A 39 3.88 -8.82 10.07
C PHE A 39 4.70 -10.07 10.38
N CYS A 40 5.78 -10.34 9.64
CA CYS A 40 6.65 -11.47 9.90
C CYS A 40 7.49 -11.22 11.16
N THR A 41 7.42 -12.12 12.14
CA THR A 41 8.23 -12.08 13.37
C THR A 41 9.65 -12.62 13.15
N GLU A 42 9.88 -13.34 12.06
CA GLU A 42 11.14 -13.99 11.69
C GLU A 42 11.73 -13.36 10.42
N SER A 43 11.64 -12.03 10.28
CA SER A 43 12.39 -11.37 9.22
C SER A 43 13.87 -11.70 9.43
N GLN A 44 14.54 -12.22 8.38
CA GLN A 44 15.95 -12.65 8.43
C GLN A 44 16.92 -11.45 8.57
N GLY A 45 16.67 -10.58 9.54
CA GLY A 45 17.37 -9.31 9.73
C GLY A 45 16.97 -8.20 8.75
N VAL A 46 16.00 -8.42 7.86
CA VAL A 46 15.54 -7.39 6.91
C VAL A 46 14.40 -6.59 7.52
N LEU A 47 14.67 -5.30 7.79
CA LEU A 47 13.70 -4.33 8.31
C LEU A 47 13.54 -3.21 7.28
N PRO A 48 12.56 -3.31 6.35
CA PRO A 48 12.48 -2.39 5.20
C PRO A 48 12.36 -0.92 5.55
N TRP A 49 11.77 -0.62 6.71
CA TRP A 49 11.59 0.74 7.20
C TRP A 49 12.89 1.38 7.73
N GLU A 50 13.98 0.61 7.92
CA GLU A 50 15.28 1.17 8.35
C GLU A 50 16.12 1.70 7.17
N ASP A 51 15.80 1.31 5.94
CA ASP A 51 16.43 1.82 4.70
C ASP A 51 15.35 2.16 3.67
N SER A 52 14.59 3.22 3.99
CA SER A 52 13.47 3.67 3.17
C SER A 52 13.90 4.05 1.74
N GLY A 53 15.12 4.58 1.57
CA GLY A 53 15.75 4.89 0.28
C GLY A 53 15.83 3.70 -0.66
N LYS A 54 16.14 2.52 -0.12
CA LYS A 54 16.20 1.26 -0.86
C LYS A 54 14.84 0.62 -1.07
N TYR A 55 13.99 0.59 -0.03
CA TYR A 55 12.84 -0.31 -0.01
C TYR A 55 11.49 0.34 -0.37
N VAL A 56 11.28 1.64 -0.10
CA VAL A 56 10.04 2.33 -0.51
C VAL A 56 9.87 2.33 -2.05
N PRO A 57 10.93 2.53 -2.87
CA PRO A 57 10.81 2.39 -4.32
C PRO A 57 10.31 1.01 -4.80
N LEU A 58 10.52 -0.06 -4.03
CA LEU A 58 9.99 -1.38 -4.38
C LEU A 58 8.47 -1.41 -4.30
N LEU A 59 7.86 -0.78 -3.30
CA LEU A 59 6.40 -0.66 -3.17
C LEU A 59 5.80 0.13 -4.34
N PHE A 60 6.49 1.17 -4.81
CA PHE A 60 6.10 1.91 -6.00
C PHE A 60 6.14 1.04 -7.25
N ASN A 61 7.16 0.20 -7.40
CA ASN A 61 7.26 -0.74 -8.52
C ASN A 61 6.17 -1.81 -8.45
N VAL A 62 5.82 -2.30 -7.25
CA VAL A 62 4.70 -3.23 -7.07
C VAL A 62 3.38 -2.57 -7.51
N TRP A 63 3.16 -1.29 -7.18
CA TRP A 63 1.99 -0.57 -7.70
C TRP A 63 2.00 -0.43 -9.22
N GLU A 64 3.14 -0.10 -9.85
CA GLU A 64 3.22 -0.03 -11.31
C GLU A 64 2.85 -1.37 -11.96
N ASP A 65 3.35 -2.48 -11.42
CA ASP A 65 3.02 -3.82 -11.92
C ASP A 65 1.51 -4.14 -11.78
N ILE A 66 0.90 -3.76 -10.65
CA ILE A 66 -0.55 -3.91 -10.42
C ILE A 66 -1.32 -3.03 -11.40
N LYS A 67 -0.91 -1.78 -11.57
CA LYS A 67 -1.54 -0.82 -12.48
C LYS A 67 -1.57 -1.33 -13.92
N GLU A 68 -0.44 -1.86 -14.41
CA GLU A 68 -0.35 -2.43 -15.75
C GLU A 68 -1.34 -3.58 -15.95
N SER A 69 -1.58 -4.39 -14.91
CA SER A 69 -2.57 -5.47 -14.95
C SER A 69 -4.02 -4.99 -14.88
N LEU A 70 -4.28 -3.86 -14.21
CA LEU A 70 -5.62 -3.28 -14.03
C LEU A 70 -6.11 -2.48 -15.24
N LEU A 71 -5.21 -1.81 -15.97
CA LEU A 71 -5.55 -0.94 -17.09
C LEU A 71 -6.38 -1.64 -18.19
N PRO A 72 -6.00 -2.84 -18.68
CA PRO A 72 -6.79 -3.56 -19.69
C PRO A 72 -8.18 -3.93 -19.21
N VAL A 73 -8.35 -4.21 -17.91
CA VAL A 73 -9.65 -4.57 -17.31
C VAL A 73 -10.60 -3.40 -17.49
N PHE A 74 -10.23 -2.19 -17.06
CA PHE A 74 -11.09 -1.02 -17.15
C PHE A 74 -11.42 -0.56 -18.58
N GLN A 75 -10.63 -0.95 -19.57
CA GLN A 75 -10.92 -0.66 -20.98
C GLN A 75 -12.08 -1.51 -21.53
N THR A 76 -12.40 -2.64 -20.90
CA THR A 76 -13.57 -3.44 -21.29
C THR A 76 -14.82 -2.83 -20.66
N ARG A 77 -15.82 -2.49 -21.50
CA ARG A 77 -16.99 -1.62 -21.17
C ARG A 77 -17.89 -2.08 -19.99
N LYS A 78 -17.57 -3.17 -19.28
CA LYS A 78 -18.39 -3.73 -18.19
C LYS A 78 -17.63 -4.21 -16.95
N SER A 79 -16.29 -4.27 -16.92
CA SER A 79 -15.62 -4.95 -15.81
C SER A 79 -15.24 -4.01 -14.67
N ARG A 80 -15.77 -4.35 -13.51
CA ARG A 80 -15.15 -4.05 -12.21
C ARG A 80 -13.83 -4.81 -12.14
N CYS A 81 -12.79 -4.20 -11.60
CA CYS A 81 -11.56 -4.95 -11.33
C CYS A 81 -11.70 -5.85 -10.11
N ASP A 82 -10.69 -6.70 -9.89
CA ASP A 82 -10.59 -7.45 -8.64
C ASP A 82 -10.42 -6.46 -7.48
N GLN A 83 -11.20 -6.67 -6.41
CA GLN A 83 -11.10 -5.86 -5.20
C GLN A 83 -9.75 -6.04 -4.52
N ASN A 84 -9.20 -7.26 -4.50
CA ASN A 84 -7.93 -7.57 -3.85
C ASN A 84 -6.75 -6.86 -4.51
N ASP A 85 -6.76 -6.65 -5.83
CA ASP A 85 -5.70 -5.89 -6.51
C ASP A 85 -5.71 -4.41 -6.09
N MET A 86 -6.90 -3.84 -5.94
CA MET A 86 -7.07 -2.48 -5.44
C MET A 86 -6.70 -2.36 -3.97
N LEU A 87 -7.12 -3.31 -3.13
CA LEU A 87 -6.72 -3.34 -1.71
C LEU A 87 -5.22 -3.52 -1.55
N LYS A 88 -4.58 -4.35 -2.38
CA LYS A 88 -3.13 -4.50 -2.42
C LYS A 88 -2.44 -3.18 -2.74
N GLY A 89 -2.93 -2.45 -3.73
CA GLY A 89 -2.43 -1.10 -4.05
C GLY A 89 -2.58 -0.11 -2.88
N ILE A 90 -3.72 -0.13 -2.18
CA ILE A 90 -3.93 0.68 -0.97
C ILE A 90 -2.92 0.30 0.12
N VAL A 91 -2.70 -0.99 0.37
CA VAL A 91 -1.73 -1.44 1.38
C VAL A 91 -0.30 -1.09 0.97
N CYS A 92 0.07 -1.15 -0.32
CA CYS A 92 1.35 -0.62 -0.81
C CYS A 92 1.51 0.88 -0.49
N LEU A 93 0.46 1.68 -0.67
CA LEU A 93 0.48 3.11 -0.33
C LEU A 93 0.67 3.31 1.18
N LEU A 94 -0.09 2.59 2.02
CA LEU A 94 0.02 2.66 3.47
C LEU A 94 1.41 2.24 3.97
N ALA A 95 1.95 1.14 3.45
CA ALA A 95 3.32 0.70 3.75
C ALA A 95 4.34 1.76 3.33
N SER A 96 4.15 2.44 2.18
CA SER A 96 5.06 3.51 1.76
C SER A 96 5.04 4.70 2.72
N LEU A 97 3.88 5.06 3.29
CA LEU A 97 3.78 6.12 4.30
C LEU A 97 4.54 5.75 5.58
N HIS A 98 4.33 4.54 6.08
CA HIS A 98 4.99 4.04 7.30
C HIS A 98 6.51 3.90 7.11
N TRP A 99 6.96 3.25 6.04
CA TRP A 99 8.38 3.03 5.80
C TRP A 99 9.12 4.34 5.52
N THR A 100 8.46 5.33 4.88
CA THR A 100 9.02 6.68 4.75
C THR A 100 9.19 7.35 6.11
N ALA A 101 8.31 7.07 7.07
CA ALA A 101 8.42 7.55 8.45
C ALA A 101 9.43 6.76 9.31
N GLY A 102 10.12 5.76 8.73
CA GLY A 102 11.12 4.96 9.45
C GLY A 102 10.51 3.88 10.35
N GLU A 103 9.26 3.48 10.11
CA GLU A 103 8.59 2.48 10.93
C GLU A 103 7.79 1.45 10.12
N ARG A 104 7.47 0.33 10.77
CA ARG A 104 6.62 -0.73 10.22
C ARG A 104 5.13 -0.44 10.37
N VAL A 105 4.34 -1.04 9.49
CA VAL A 105 2.89 -1.16 9.63
C VAL A 105 2.56 -2.18 10.72
N LYS A 106 1.94 -1.74 11.83
CA LYS A 106 1.57 -2.64 12.95
C LYS A 106 0.22 -3.33 12.73
N SER A 107 -0.72 -2.59 12.16
CA SER A 107 -2.11 -2.96 11.88
C SER A 107 -2.57 -2.19 10.63
N LEU A 108 -3.64 -2.66 10.00
CA LEU A 108 -4.42 -1.93 8.99
C LEU A 108 -5.72 -1.37 9.61
N ASP A 109 -5.73 -1.08 10.92
CA ASP A 109 -6.87 -0.43 11.56
C ASP A 109 -7.00 1.00 11.05
N TRP A 110 -8.10 1.28 10.34
CA TRP A 110 -8.32 2.56 9.68
C TRP A 110 -8.31 3.77 10.65
N ALA A 111 -8.81 3.59 11.87
CA ALA A 111 -8.82 4.69 12.84
C ALA A 111 -7.39 5.03 13.28
N GLU A 112 -6.59 4.02 13.61
CA GLU A 112 -5.18 4.21 13.99
C GLU A 112 -4.35 4.83 12.84
N LEU A 113 -4.59 4.39 11.60
CA LEU A 113 -3.89 4.90 10.42
C LEU A 113 -4.17 6.39 10.16
N THR A 114 -5.41 6.83 10.35
CA THR A 114 -5.82 8.22 10.04
C THR A 114 -5.39 9.23 11.11
N GLU A 115 -5.26 8.80 12.37
CA GLU A 115 -4.75 9.64 13.46
C GLU A 115 -3.22 9.85 13.39
N LYS A 116 -2.53 9.02 12.61
CA LYS A 116 -1.06 9.03 12.57
C LYS A 116 -0.49 10.24 11.81
N PRO A 117 0.45 10.99 12.41
CA PRO A 117 1.14 12.08 11.72
C PRO A 117 2.29 11.55 10.85
N PHE A 118 2.05 11.35 9.55
CA PHE A 118 3.12 11.01 8.60
C PHE A 118 3.95 12.24 8.19
N PRO A 119 5.29 12.13 8.15
CA PRO A 119 6.18 13.25 7.80
C PRO A 119 6.15 13.62 6.32
N ALA A 120 5.80 12.66 5.46
CA ALA A 120 5.63 12.86 4.03
C ALA A 120 4.35 12.12 3.62
N LYS A 121 3.36 12.86 3.11
CA LYS A 121 2.05 12.31 2.73
C LYS A 121 1.40 13.13 1.60
N PRO A 122 0.62 12.50 0.71
CA PRO A 122 -0.24 13.22 -0.22
C PRO A 122 -1.25 14.12 0.50
N ILE A 123 -1.79 15.11 -0.22
CA ILE A 123 -2.83 15.99 0.32
C ILE A 123 -4.13 15.19 0.40
N ASN A 124 -4.84 15.32 1.55
CA ASN A 124 -6.12 14.66 1.81
C ASN A 124 -6.09 13.14 1.54
N TRP A 125 -4.95 12.49 1.81
CA TRP A 125 -4.77 11.07 1.49
C TRP A 125 -5.79 10.19 2.20
N ALA A 126 -6.15 10.54 3.45
CA ALA A 126 -7.06 9.76 4.28
C ALA A 126 -8.46 9.74 3.67
N GLU A 127 -9.00 10.91 3.32
CA GLU A 127 -10.32 11.07 2.73
C GLU A 127 -10.40 10.37 1.37
N ARG A 128 -9.33 10.44 0.57
CA ARG A 128 -9.26 9.79 -0.75
C ARG A 128 -9.19 8.26 -0.63
N VAL A 129 -8.38 7.73 0.30
CA VAL A 129 -8.33 6.29 0.56
C VAL A 129 -9.66 5.79 1.13
N GLU A 130 -10.30 6.54 2.03
CA GLU A 130 -11.63 6.20 2.54
C GLU A 130 -12.66 6.10 1.41
N PHE A 131 -12.67 7.07 0.49
CA PHE A 131 -13.53 7.03 -0.69
C PHE A 131 -13.27 5.79 -1.56
N ILE A 132 -11.99 5.48 -1.83
CA ILE A 132 -11.60 4.29 -2.60
C ILE A 132 -12.11 3.02 -1.91
N LEU A 133 -11.98 2.90 -0.59
CA LEU A 133 -12.40 1.72 0.18
C LEU A 133 -13.92 1.46 0.12
N LEU A 134 -14.75 2.48 -0.16
CA LEU A 134 -16.20 2.29 -0.33
C LEU A 134 -16.55 1.58 -1.65
N LYS A 135 -15.77 1.81 -2.71
CA LYS A 135 -16.03 1.29 -4.08
C LYS A 135 -14.74 0.94 -4.82
N PRO A 136 -13.86 0.08 -4.28
CA PRO A 136 -12.49 -0.08 -4.77
C PRO A 136 -12.43 -0.56 -6.23
N THR A 137 -13.45 -1.28 -6.69
CA THR A 137 -13.48 -1.90 -8.02
C THR A 137 -13.84 -0.96 -9.17
N GLN A 138 -14.06 0.33 -8.90
CA GLN A 138 -14.45 1.32 -9.91
C GLN A 138 -13.24 2.04 -10.53
N TYR A 139 -13.34 2.37 -11.82
CA TYR A 139 -12.26 3.05 -12.55
C TYR A 139 -11.84 4.38 -11.90
N HIS A 140 -12.79 5.19 -11.43
CA HIS A 140 -12.44 6.44 -10.74
C HIS A 140 -11.65 6.21 -9.46
N CYS A 141 -11.88 5.11 -8.74
CA CYS A 141 -11.10 4.75 -7.56
C CYS A 141 -9.69 4.31 -7.93
N PHE A 142 -9.52 3.60 -9.05
CA PHE A 142 -8.21 3.30 -9.63
C PHE A 142 -7.43 4.57 -9.99
N ILE A 143 -8.05 5.54 -10.67
CA ILE A 143 -7.40 6.82 -11.01
C ILE A 143 -7.01 7.58 -9.74
N GLN A 144 -7.90 7.64 -8.74
CA GLN A 144 -7.60 8.28 -7.46
C GLN A 144 -6.41 7.63 -6.74
N LEU A 145 -6.30 6.31 -6.79
CA LEU A 145 -5.16 5.60 -6.21
C LEU A 145 -3.86 5.89 -6.97
N ASP A 146 -3.88 5.91 -8.31
CA ASP A 146 -2.67 6.23 -9.10
C ASP A 146 -2.19 7.68 -8.88
N GLU A 147 -3.12 8.63 -8.76
CA GLU A 147 -2.81 10.02 -8.40
C GLU A 147 -2.18 10.11 -6.99
N LEU A 148 -2.70 9.38 -6.00
CA LEU A 148 -2.10 9.29 -4.67
C LEU A 148 -0.66 8.75 -4.73
N PHE A 149 -0.38 7.75 -5.57
CA PHE A 149 0.97 7.26 -5.77
C PHE A 149 1.88 8.29 -6.45
N ALA A 150 1.39 9.01 -7.45
CA ALA A 150 2.15 10.06 -8.12
C ALA A 150 2.54 11.19 -7.14
N GLU A 151 1.64 11.57 -6.24
CA GLU A 151 1.91 12.52 -5.14
C GLU A 151 2.88 11.92 -4.12
N MET A 152 2.63 10.69 -3.66
CA MET A 152 3.44 10.03 -2.63
C MET A 152 4.90 9.87 -3.07
N LYS A 153 5.15 9.49 -4.34
CA LYS A 153 6.51 9.44 -4.91
C LYS A 153 7.24 10.78 -4.78
N LYS A 154 6.58 11.89 -5.12
CA LYS A 154 7.17 13.24 -5.00
C LYS A 154 7.48 13.59 -3.55
N HIS A 155 6.54 13.31 -2.64
CA HIS A 155 6.72 13.55 -1.21
C HIS A 155 7.87 12.72 -0.63
N PHE A 156 7.94 11.43 -0.98
CA PHE A 156 9.02 10.54 -0.58
C PHE A 156 10.39 11.05 -1.02
N TYR A 157 10.60 11.29 -2.32
CA TYR A 157 11.92 11.70 -2.81
C TYR A 157 12.35 13.06 -2.27
N LYS A 158 11.42 13.99 -2.08
CA LYS A 158 11.69 15.26 -1.40
C LYS A 158 12.13 15.03 0.04
N TYR A 159 11.36 14.26 0.82
CA TYR A 159 11.67 13.96 2.21
C TYR A 159 13.01 13.24 2.36
N HIS A 160 13.24 12.20 1.56
CA HIS A 160 14.48 11.44 1.56
C HIS A 160 15.70 12.32 1.22
N ALA A 161 15.60 13.22 0.24
CA ALA A 161 16.70 14.13 -0.10
C ALA A 161 17.01 15.16 1.01
N MET A 162 16.02 15.54 1.82
CA MET A 162 16.17 16.50 2.92
C MET A 162 16.70 15.88 4.22
N ASN A 163 16.56 14.57 4.40
CA ASN A 163 16.91 13.85 5.63
C ASN A 163 18.05 12.84 5.43
N ARG A 164 18.80 12.96 4.33
CA ARG A 164 19.98 12.16 4.02
C ARG A 164 21.24 12.80 4.59
#